data_AF-A0A480A0J5-F1
#
_entry.id   AF-A0A480A0J5-F1
#
_cell.length_a   1.000
_cell.length_b   1.000
_cell.length_c   1.000
_cell.angle_alpha   90.00
_cell.angle_beta   90.00
_cell.angle_gamma   90.00
#
_symmetry.space_group_name_H-M   'P 1'
#
loop_
_entity.id
_entity.type
_entity.pdbx_description
1 polymer ?
#
loop_
_entity_poly.entity_id
_entity_poly.type
_entity_poly.pdbx_seq_one_letter_code
_entity_poly.pdbx_strand_id
1 'polypeptide(L)'
;MTQVSYPRRSRILSSATTKTAQLSDIHHSQAKRQEIAKRCRVIFERLREQLIVDHHNWFIAINPDKEEYLINPDLQGLIQQIRQKYSDNDLKLTIFCLNDTGHCGRLWV
;
A
#
# COMPACT_ATOMS: atom_id res chain seq x y z
N MET A 1 8.16 52.47 36.42
CA MET A 1 8.14 51.03 36.76
C MET A 1 7.00 50.38 35.99
N THR A 2 7.30 49.68 34.89
CA THR A 2 6.31 49.04 34.01
C THR A 2 6.17 47.56 34.39
N GLN A 3 4.99 47.15 34.85
CA GLN A 3 4.66 45.74 35.07
C GLN A 3 4.12 45.14 33.76
N VAL A 4 4.88 44.19 33.20
CA VAL A 4 4.47 43.37 32.06
C VAL A 4 3.68 42.18 32.58
N SER A 5 2.37 42.19 32.36
CA SER A 5 1.48 41.04 32.58
C SER A 5 1.67 40.05 31.43
N TYR A 6 2.16 38.85 31.72
CA TYR A 6 2.17 37.74 30.76
C TYR A 6 0.88 36.90 30.90
N PRO A 7 0.19 36.56 29.81
CA PRO A 7 -0.98 35.69 29.90
C PRO A 7 -0.56 34.29 30.34
N ARG A 8 -1.19 33.80 31.42
CA ARG A 8 -1.07 32.41 31.86
C ARG A 8 -1.63 31.51 30.75
N ARG A 9 -0.75 30.83 30.00
CA ARG A 9 -1.11 29.69 29.14
C ARG A 9 -1.93 28.71 29.97
N SER A 10 -3.24 28.71 29.77
CA SER A 10 -4.10 27.63 30.24
C SER A 10 -3.62 26.36 29.53
N ARG A 11 -3.27 25.36 30.34
CA ARG A 11 -2.88 24.03 29.89
C ARG A 11 -4.10 23.42 29.20
N ILE A 12 -4.09 23.29 27.88
CA ILE A 12 -5.11 22.53 27.16
C ILE A 12 -4.86 21.06 27.48
N LEU A 13 -5.70 20.48 28.34
CA LEU A 13 -5.84 19.04 28.48
C LEU A 13 -6.73 18.54 27.34
N SER A 14 -6.12 17.98 26.30
CA SER A 14 -6.83 17.27 25.23
C SER A 14 -6.11 15.97 24.91
N SER A 15 -6.28 14.96 25.77
CA SER A 15 -5.55 13.69 25.63
C SER A 15 -6.34 12.43 25.98
N ALA A 16 -7.68 12.44 25.92
CA ALA A 16 -8.47 11.24 26.25
C ALA A 16 -9.54 10.80 25.23
N THR A 17 -10.08 11.68 24.38
CA THR A 17 -11.24 11.30 23.54
C THR A 17 -10.89 10.83 22.13
N THR A 18 -9.65 11.00 21.65
CA THR A 18 -9.29 10.69 20.25
C THR A 18 -8.77 9.27 20.00
N LYS A 19 -8.40 8.49 21.03
CA LYS A 19 -7.76 7.17 20.82
C LYS A 19 -8.70 6.10 20.25
N THR A 20 -9.99 6.10 20.61
CA THR A 20 -10.93 5.04 20.20
C THR A 20 -11.45 5.21 18.76
N ALA A 21 -11.79 6.42 18.33
CA ALA A 21 -12.22 6.68 16.95
C ALA A 21 -11.08 6.46 15.93
N GLN A 22 -9.84 6.80 16.28
CA GLN A 22 -8.67 6.57 15.43
C GLN A 22 -8.37 5.07 15.24
N LEU A 23 -8.58 4.23 16.25
CA LEU A 23 -8.37 2.77 16.11
C LEU A 23 -9.39 2.14 15.14
N SER A 24 -10.66 2.50 15.22
CA SER A 24 -11.70 1.96 14.32
C SER A 24 -11.43 2.31 12.85
N ASP A 25 -10.97 3.53 12.56
CA ASP A 25 -10.64 3.97 11.21
C ASP A 25 -9.42 3.21 10.64
N ILE A 26 -8.42 2.94 11.48
CA ILE A 26 -7.25 2.13 11.10
C ILE A 26 -7.67 0.70 10.73
N HIS A 27 -8.50 0.05 11.56
CA HIS A 27 -8.97 -1.31 11.30
C HIS A 27 -9.77 -1.42 9.99
N HIS A 28 -10.65 -0.46 9.71
CA HIS A 28 -11.44 -0.46 8.48
C HIS A 28 -10.55 -0.26 7.23
N SER A 29 -9.55 0.62 7.33
CA SER A 29 -8.58 0.85 6.24
C SER A 29 -7.69 -0.38 5.95
N GLN A 30 -7.30 -1.12 6.99
CA GLN A 30 -6.52 -2.36 6.87
C GLN A 30 -7.35 -3.46 6.23
N ALA A 31 -8.61 -3.64 6.64
CA ALA A 31 -9.50 -4.64 6.06
C ALA A 31 -9.69 -4.43 4.55
N LYS A 32 -9.91 -3.18 4.12
CA LYS A 32 -10.03 -2.85 2.69
C LYS A 32 -8.76 -3.16 1.89
N ARG A 33 -7.58 -2.84 2.44
CA ARG A 33 -6.29 -3.16 1.80
C ARG A 33 -6.06 -4.67 1.71
N GLN A 34 -6.41 -5.41 2.77
CA GLN A 34 -6.30 -6.88 2.78
C GLN A 34 -7.25 -7.51 1.78
N GLU A 35 -8.47 -7.03 1.64
CA GLU A 35 -9.44 -7.53 0.66
C GLU A 35 -8.92 -7.33 -0.77
N ILE A 36 -8.40 -6.15 -1.09
CA ILE A 36 -7.74 -5.88 -2.38
C ILE A 36 -6.57 -6.83 -2.59
N ALA A 37 -5.69 -6.97 -1.59
CA ALA A 37 -4.52 -7.85 -1.68
C ALA A 37 -4.91 -9.32 -1.89
N LYS A 38 -5.98 -9.81 -1.23
CA LYS A 38 -6.50 -11.18 -1.42
C LYS A 38 -6.99 -11.41 -2.85
N ARG A 39 -7.75 -10.47 -3.41
CA ARG A 39 -8.22 -10.56 -4.80
C ARG A 39 -7.05 -10.57 -5.78
N CYS A 40 -6.10 -9.67 -5.60
CA CYS A 40 -4.88 -9.64 -6.43
C CYS A 40 -4.07 -10.93 -6.29
N ARG A 41 -4.02 -11.53 -5.09
CA ARG A 41 -3.25 -12.76 -4.83
C ARG A 41 -3.77 -13.94 -5.63
N VAL A 42 -5.10 -14.10 -5.73
CA VAL A 42 -5.71 -15.19 -6.53
C VAL A 42 -5.33 -15.06 -8.01
N ILE A 43 -5.34 -13.84 -8.55
CA ILE A 43 -4.92 -13.58 -9.94
C ILE A 43 -3.41 -13.82 -10.09
N PHE A 44 -2.62 -13.35 -9.13
CA PHE A 44 -1.17 -13.54 -9.10
C PHE A 44 -0.79 -15.02 -9.16
N GLU A 45 -1.45 -15.88 -8.37
CA GLU A 45 -1.10 -17.31 -8.32
C GLU A 45 -1.32 -18.00 -9.67
N ARG A 46 -2.40 -17.66 -10.39
CA ARG A 46 -2.66 -18.16 -11.74
C ARG A 46 -1.62 -17.68 -12.75
N LEU A 47 -1.25 -16.39 -12.69
CA LEU A 47 -0.27 -15.80 -13.59
C LEU A 47 1.16 -16.26 -13.29
N ARG A 48 1.47 -16.49 -12.01
CA ARG A 48 2.80 -16.88 -11.54
C ARG A 48 3.25 -18.19 -12.19
N GLU A 49 2.39 -19.20 -12.22
CA GLU A 49 2.76 -20.51 -12.79
C GLU A 49 3.19 -20.42 -14.26
N GLN A 50 2.57 -19.50 -15.00
CA GLN A 50 2.87 -19.30 -16.43
C GLN A 50 4.07 -18.37 -16.63
N LEU A 51 4.15 -17.29 -15.86
CA LEU A 51 5.14 -16.22 -16.06
C LEU A 51 6.48 -16.48 -15.36
N ILE A 52 6.53 -17.33 -14.31
CA ILE A 52 7.76 -17.59 -13.56
C ILE A 52 8.84 -18.28 -14.41
N VAL A 53 8.41 -19.03 -15.43
CA VAL A 53 9.32 -19.74 -16.35
C VAL A 53 10.14 -18.75 -17.17
N ASP A 54 9.50 -17.67 -17.65
CA ASP A 54 10.12 -16.72 -18.57
C ASP A 54 10.62 -15.43 -17.87
N HIS A 55 10.05 -15.08 -16.71
CA HIS A 55 10.24 -13.78 -16.05
C HIS A 55 10.60 -13.92 -14.57
N HIS A 56 11.55 -14.81 -14.25
CA HIS A 56 12.02 -15.01 -12.88
C HIS A 56 12.65 -13.73 -12.30
N ASN A 57 12.30 -13.40 -11.04
CA ASN A 57 12.68 -12.19 -10.30
C ASN A 57 12.17 -10.86 -10.88
N TRP A 58 11.17 -10.87 -11.75
CA TRP A 58 10.55 -9.64 -12.24
C TRP A 58 9.44 -9.16 -11.28
N PHE A 59 9.08 -7.89 -11.38
CA PHE A 59 7.97 -7.31 -10.64
C PHE A 59 6.71 -7.32 -11.49
N ILE A 60 5.59 -7.70 -10.88
CA ILE A 60 4.27 -7.68 -11.51
C ILE A 60 3.29 -6.83 -10.69
N ALA A 61 2.62 -5.89 -11.34
CA ALA A 61 1.54 -5.11 -10.75
C ALA A 61 0.21 -5.60 -11.31
N ILE A 62 -0.73 -5.94 -10.42
CA ILE A 62 -2.02 -6.52 -10.80
C ILE A 62 -3.15 -5.59 -10.36
N ASN A 63 -4.08 -5.34 -11.27
CA ASN A 63 -5.34 -4.68 -11.00
C ASN A 63 -6.45 -5.72 -10.77
N PRO A 64 -7.04 -5.81 -9.57
CA PRO A 64 -8.09 -6.78 -9.30
C PRO A 64 -9.43 -6.42 -9.95
N ASP A 65 -9.65 -5.14 -10.29
CA ASP A 65 -10.93 -4.66 -10.84
C ASP A 65 -10.99 -4.85 -12.37
N LYS A 66 -9.84 -4.77 -13.06
CA LYS A 66 -9.74 -4.89 -14.53
C LYS A 66 -9.08 -6.18 -15.02
N GLU A 67 -8.58 -7.01 -14.11
CA GLU A 67 -7.74 -8.18 -14.42
C GLU A 67 -6.52 -7.87 -15.32
N GLU A 68 -6.11 -6.61 -15.36
CA GLU A 68 -4.93 -6.17 -16.08
C GLU A 68 -3.68 -6.34 -15.22
N TYR A 69 -2.57 -6.70 -15.86
CA TYR A 69 -1.26 -6.75 -15.21
C TYR A 69 -0.19 -6.03 -16.02
N LEU A 70 0.83 -5.55 -15.30
CA LEU A 70 2.05 -4.96 -15.85
C LEU A 70 3.23 -5.72 -15.28
N ILE A 71 4.25 -6.00 -16.11
CA ILE A 71 5.46 -6.72 -15.69
C ILE A 71 6.67 -5.88 -16.06
N ASN A 72 7.64 -5.79 -15.15
CA ASN A 72 8.91 -5.12 -15.41
C ASN A 72 10.03 -5.76 -14.57
N PRO A 73 11.24 -5.96 -15.10
CA PRO A 73 12.37 -6.42 -14.31
C PRO A 73 12.76 -5.45 -13.19
N ASP A 74 12.49 -4.15 -13.34
CA ASP A 74 12.79 -3.11 -12.36
C ASP A 74 11.52 -2.54 -11.72
N LEU A 75 11.56 -2.39 -10.40
CA LEU A 75 10.45 -1.84 -9.61
C LEU A 75 10.20 -0.37 -9.96
N GLN A 76 11.26 0.43 -10.18
CA GLN A 76 11.09 1.84 -10.53
C GLN A 76 10.46 1.99 -11.91
N GLY A 77 10.94 1.21 -12.89
CA GLY A 77 10.32 1.12 -14.20
C GLY A 77 8.84 0.72 -14.14
N LEU A 78 8.49 -0.25 -13.29
CA LEU A 78 7.09 -0.65 -13.08
C LEU A 78 6.25 0.49 -12.52
N ILE A 79 6.73 1.16 -11.48
CA ILE A 79 6.01 2.28 -10.85
C ILE A 79 5.79 3.41 -11.85
N GLN A 80 6.77 3.70 -12.70
CA GLN A 80 6.64 4.72 -13.74
C GLN A 80 5.58 4.33 -14.78
N GLN A 81 5.57 3.08 -15.23
CA GLN A 81 4.53 2.58 -16.15
C GLN A 81 3.13 2.64 -15.53
N ILE A 82 3.02 2.29 -14.24
CA ILE A 82 1.76 2.40 -13.51
C ILE A 82 1.27 3.86 -13.48
N ARG A 83 2.14 4.80 -13.13
CA ARG A 83 1.81 6.24 -13.09
C ARG A 83 1.42 6.80 -14.45
N GLN A 84 1.99 6.26 -15.53
CA GLN A 84 1.62 6.65 -16.89
C GLN A 84 0.28 6.06 -17.31
N LYS A 85 0.00 4.80 -16.93
CA LYS A 85 -1.20 4.08 -17.35
C LYS A 85 -2.43 4.40 -16.52
N TYR A 86 -2.26 4.67 -15.23
CA TYR A 86 -3.34 4.91 -14.28
C TYR A 86 -3.17 6.27 -13.61
N SER A 87 -4.22 7.08 -13.60
CA SER A 87 -4.25 8.33 -12.85
C SER A 87 -4.30 8.06 -11.34
N ASP A 88 -3.69 8.94 -10.53
CA ASP A 88 -3.43 8.75 -9.09
C ASP A 88 -4.64 8.32 -8.23
N ASN A 89 -5.87 8.60 -8.67
CA ASN A 89 -7.09 8.27 -7.92
C ASN A 89 -7.57 6.81 -8.05
N ASP A 90 -7.11 6.06 -9.05
CA ASP A 90 -7.60 4.69 -9.34
C ASP A 90 -6.55 3.58 -9.15
N LEU A 91 -5.42 3.89 -8.51
CA LEU A 91 -4.39 2.91 -8.19
C LEU A 91 -4.81 1.98 -7.03
N LYS A 92 -5.65 0.98 -7.32
CA LYS A 92 -5.87 -0.19 -6.45
C LYS A 92 -5.01 -1.38 -6.89
N LEU A 93 -3.76 -1.11 -7.24
CA LEU A 93 -2.83 -2.13 -7.73
C LEU A 93 -2.07 -2.74 -6.56
N THR A 94 -1.76 -4.03 -6.63
CA THR A 94 -0.81 -4.67 -5.73
C THR A 94 0.39 -5.15 -6.53
N ILE A 95 1.59 -4.82 -6.05
CA ILE A 95 2.85 -5.23 -6.67
C ILE A 95 3.34 -6.50 -5.98
N PHE A 96 3.68 -7.51 -6.77
CA PHE A 96 4.28 -8.77 -6.35
C PHE A 96 5.62 -8.99 -7.07
N CYS A 97 6.43 -9.88 -6.52
CA CYS A 97 7.61 -10.41 -7.21
C CYS A 97 7.27 -11.76 -7.83
N LEU A 98 7.61 -11.95 -9.10
CA LEU A 98 7.60 -13.24 -9.78
C LEU A 98 8.81 -14.06 -9.32
N ASN A 99 8.71 -14.60 -8.12
CA ASN A 99 9.67 -15.55 -7.56
C ASN A 99 8.91 -16.74 -6.95
N ASP A 100 9.65 -17.68 -6.37
CA ASP A 100 9.04 -18.90 -5.82
C ASP A 100 8.05 -18.66 -4.67
N THR A 101 8.13 -17.50 -4.02
CA THR A 101 7.34 -17.18 -2.83
C THR A 101 6.26 -16.12 -3.08
N GLY A 102 6.35 -15.38 -4.19
CA GLY A 102 5.49 -14.25 -4.51
C GLY A 102 5.69 -13.02 -3.63
N HIS A 103 6.76 -12.95 -2.84
CA HIS A 103 6.98 -11.87 -1.88
C HIS A 103 8.01 -10.85 -2.36
N CYS A 104 7.65 -9.56 -2.25
CA CYS A 104 8.53 -8.41 -2.48
C CYS A 104 9.47 -8.21 -1.30
N GLY A 105 10.49 -9.07 -1.18
CA GLY A 105 11.43 -9.04 -0.06
C GLY A 105 10.78 -9.41 1.27
N ARG A 106 11.58 -10.01 2.16
CA ARG A 106 11.19 -10.24 3.55
C ARG A 106 11.84 -9.12 4.37
N LEU A 107 11.04 -8.21 4.93
CA LEU A 107 11.52 -7.38 6.02
C LEU A 107 11.80 -8.33 7.19
N TRP A 108 13.07 -8.58 7.49
CA TRP A 108 13.45 -9.20 8.75
C TRP A 108 13.17 -8.17 9.85
N VAL A 109 12.07 -8.37 10.58
CA VAL A 109 11.77 -7.68 11.83
C VAL A 109 11.53 -8.76 12.87
#